data_AF-A0A954Z2R9-F1
#
_entry.id   AF-A0A954Z2R9-F1
#
_cell.length_a   1.000
_cell.length_b   1.000
_cell.length_c   1.000
_cell.angle_alpha   90.00
_cell.angle_beta   90.00
_cell.angle_gamma   90.00
#
_symmetry.space_group_name_H-M   'P 1'
#
loop_
_entity.id
_entity.type
_entity.pdbx_description
1 polymer ?
#
loop_
_entity_poly.entity_id
_entity_poly.type
_entity_poly.pdbx_seq_one_letter_code
_entity_poly.pdbx_strand_id
1 'polypeptide(L)'
;MARADDIVHAPDDAHCLACGYALRGLAGGVCNECGRSFDPADSSTFRRLSDDVALPSWRLMARPPTMWTIGPLLACLVLLFYELSAPGAGVQACMVYFVGALILWYCVADWFRRLAACREDAARAAMDRARSRHGVWRWFALPAIMMAALSMCVVNWPLRLRFALSQAAFERVVMDAEGGAAPKGSRRIGLYDVNIREYANGLFFETSRGFLDEMGFVNWSSLPRNWRALDDVGGGWRVVQTYNER
;
A
#
# COMPACT_ATOMS: atom_id res chain seq x y z
N MET A 1 65.07 -1.30 27.96
CA MET A 1 64.83 -2.55 27.20
C MET A 1 63.34 -2.87 27.30
N ALA A 2 62.56 -2.53 26.28
CA ALA A 2 61.15 -2.91 26.19
C ALA A 2 61.08 -4.39 25.78
N ARG A 3 60.27 -5.20 26.47
CA ARG A 3 60.07 -6.62 26.18
C ARG A 3 59.41 -6.77 24.81
N ALA A 4 59.90 -7.72 24.03
CA ALA A 4 59.50 -7.93 22.64
C ALA A 4 58.11 -8.58 22.45
N ASP A 5 57.46 -9.13 23.48
CA ASP A 5 56.46 -10.19 23.21
C ASP A 5 55.11 -10.06 23.94
N ASP A 6 54.48 -8.89 23.95
CA ASP A 6 53.03 -8.82 24.17
C ASP A 6 52.36 -8.35 22.87
N ILE A 7 52.28 -9.27 21.89
CA ILE A 7 51.44 -9.07 20.71
C ILE A 7 49.98 -9.14 21.16
N VAL A 8 49.33 -7.98 21.26
CA VAL A 8 47.90 -7.90 21.59
C VAL A 8 47.12 -8.35 20.36
N HIS A 9 46.51 -9.53 20.44
CA HIS A 9 45.61 -10.02 19.39
C HIS A 9 44.23 -9.37 19.52
N ALA A 10 43.60 -9.09 18.37
CA ALA A 10 42.21 -8.69 18.36
C ALA A 10 41.33 -9.78 19.03
N PRO A 11 40.29 -9.39 19.79
CA PRO A 11 39.30 -10.31 20.33
C PRO A 11 38.71 -11.24 19.27
N ASP A 12 38.33 -12.43 19.69
CA ASP A 12 37.80 -13.50 18.83
C ASP A 12 36.52 -13.12 18.08
N ASP A 13 35.84 -12.07 18.52
CA ASP A 13 34.58 -11.56 17.98
C ASP A 13 34.74 -10.16 17.36
N ALA A 14 35.97 -9.70 17.13
CA ALA A 14 36.24 -8.41 16.51
C ALA A 14 35.99 -8.44 14.99
N HIS A 15 35.33 -7.41 14.47
CA HIS A 15 35.06 -7.18 13.05
C HIS A 15 35.47 -5.77 12.62
N CYS A 16 35.98 -5.63 11.40
CA CYS A 16 36.37 -4.33 10.86
C CYS A 16 35.15 -3.39 10.71
N LEU A 17 35.27 -2.14 11.19
CA LEU A 17 34.20 -1.13 11.08
C LEU A 17 33.86 -0.72 9.64
N ALA A 18 34.78 -0.90 8.69
CA ALA A 18 34.56 -0.50 7.29
C ALA A 18 33.86 -1.60 6.48
N CYS A 19 34.48 -2.78 6.40
CA CYS A 19 34.04 -3.89 5.54
C CYS A 19 33.34 -5.04 6.29
N GLY A 20 33.43 -5.11 7.62
CA GLY A 20 32.86 -6.21 8.41
C GLY A 20 33.70 -7.49 8.46
N TYR A 21 34.89 -7.53 7.84
CA TYR A 21 35.79 -8.70 7.89
C TYR A 21 36.18 -9.05 9.32
N ALA A 22 36.21 -10.35 9.64
CA ALA A 22 36.59 -10.84 10.95
C ALA A 22 38.07 -10.56 11.22
N LEU A 23 38.36 -9.87 12.33
CA LEU A 23 39.71 -9.49 12.74
C LEU A 23 40.37 -10.54 13.66
N ARG A 24 39.70 -11.67 13.90
CA ARG A 24 40.19 -12.75 14.77
C ARG A 24 41.59 -13.21 14.34
N GLY A 25 42.52 -13.23 15.29
CA GLY A 25 43.88 -13.75 15.10
C GLY A 25 44.82 -12.82 14.32
N LEU A 26 44.39 -11.64 13.90
CA LEU A 26 45.26 -10.66 13.24
C LEU A 26 46.07 -9.88 14.28
N ALA A 27 47.40 -9.97 14.15
CA ALA A 27 48.35 -9.20 14.97
C ALA A 27 48.67 -7.81 14.39
N GLY A 28 48.35 -7.58 13.10
CA GLY A 28 48.91 -6.47 12.32
C GLY A 28 48.22 -5.11 12.45
N GLY A 29 47.20 -4.96 13.29
CA GLY A 29 46.45 -3.70 13.42
C GLY A 29 45.91 -3.14 12.10
N VAL A 30 45.80 -3.96 11.05
CA VAL A 30 45.35 -3.58 9.71
C VAL A 30 44.47 -4.69 9.16
N CYS A 31 43.33 -4.32 8.58
CA CYS A 31 42.42 -5.27 7.96
C CYS A 31 42.94 -5.76 6.60
N ASN A 32 43.06 -7.07 6.41
CA ASN A 32 43.54 -7.67 5.15
C ASN A 32 42.64 -7.40 3.93
N GLU A 33 41.34 -7.12 4.15
CA GLU A 33 40.39 -6.88 3.04
C GLU A 33 40.39 -5.44 2.54
N CYS A 34 40.43 -4.47 3.46
CA CYS A 34 40.24 -3.05 3.10
C CYS A 34 41.42 -2.15 3.47
N GLY A 35 42.47 -2.68 4.09
CA GLY A 35 43.65 -1.92 4.51
C GLY A 35 43.40 -0.92 5.65
N ARG A 36 42.20 -0.87 6.22
CA ARG A 36 41.89 0.02 7.36
C ARG A 36 42.66 -0.42 8.59
N SER A 37 43.35 0.52 9.23
CA SER A 37 44.00 0.30 10.52
C SER A 37 42.98 0.19 11.66
N PHE A 38 43.30 -0.65 12.63
CA PHE A 38 42.58 -0.84 13.89
C PHE A 38 43.60 -1.09 15.01
N ASP A 39 43.22 -0.78 16.24
CA ASP A 39 44.04 -1.03 17.42
C ASP A 39 43.37 -2.13 18.26
N PRO A 40 43.99 -3.32 18.41
CA PRO A 40 43.47 -4.41 19.24
C PRO A 40 43.19 -4.02 20.71
N ALA A 41 43.93 -3.03 21.23
CA ALA A 41 43.79 -2.55 22.60
C ALA A 41 42.66 -1.51 22.76
N ASP A 42 42.20 -0.90 21.66
CA ASP A 42 41.13 0.10 21.66
C ASP A 42 39.87 -0.45 20.96
N SER A 43 38.88 -0.82 21.76
CA SER A 43 37.59 -1.34 21.29
C SER A 43 36.79 -0.35 20.45
N SER A 44 37.12 0.94 20.44
CA SER A 44 36.48 1.93 19.57
C SER A 44 36.89 1.80 18.09
N THR A 45 37.97 1.07 17.81
CA THR A 45 38.52 0.92 16.45
C THR A 45 37.97 -0.29 15.67
N PHE A 46 37.24 -1.19 16.34
CA PHE A 46 36.60 -2.37 15.75
C PHE A 46 35.19 -2.58 16.32
N ARG A 47 34.39 -3.49 15.74
CA ARG A 47 33.08 -3.88 16.24
C ARG A 47 33.18 -5.25 16.91
N ARG A 48 32.69 -5.41 18.14
CA ARG A 48 32.57 -6.72 18.80
C ARG A 48 31.23 -7.37 18.51
N LEU A 49 31.23 -8.63 18.10
CA LEU A 49 30.01 -9.42 17.90
C LEU A 49 29.35 -9.76 19.25
N SER A 50 30.11 -9.82 20.35
CA SER A 50 29.57 -10.03 21.70
C SER A 50 28.82 -8.81 22.22
N ASP A 51 29.15 -7.60 21.76
CA ASP A 51 28.39 -6.37 22.08
C ASP A 51 27.09 -6.30 21.27
N ASP A 52 26.96 -7.12 20.22
CA ASP A 52 25.70 -7.47 19.55
C ASP A 52 24.93 -8.56 20.35
N VAL A 53 24.97 -8.51 21.70
CA VAL A 53 24.01 -9.23 22.58
C VAL A 53 22.61 -8.88 22.08
N ALA A 54 21.99 -9.83 21.36
CA ALA A 54 20.65 -9.77 20.79
C ALA A 54 20.15 -8.34 20.62
N LEU A 55 20.58 -7.66 19.54
CA LEU A 55 20.13 -6.29 19.21
C LEU A 55 18.70 -6.12 19.69
N PRO A 56 18.48 -5.33 20.76
CA PRO A 56 17.22 -5.41 21.50
C PRO A 56 16.10 -5.19 20.50
N SER A 57 15.04 -5.98 20.58
CA SER A 57 14.04 -6.17 19.50
C SER A 57 13.52 -4.86 18.88
N TRP A 58 13.56 -3.76 19.63
CA TRP A 58 13.29 -2.41 19.14
C TRP A 58 14.21 -1.91 18.00
N ARG A 59 15.48 -2.35 17.91
CA ARG A 59 16.40 -2.03 16.80
C ARG A 59 16.03 -2.73 15.49
N LEU A 60 15.44 -3.93 15.58
CA LEU A 60 14.83 -4.57 14.40
C LEU A 60 13.59 -3.79 13.95
N MET A 61 12.88 -3.13 14.88
CA MET A 61 11.76 -2.24 14.56
C MET A 61 12.20 -0.91 13.95
N ALA A 62 13.37 -0.38 14.29
CA ALA A 62 13.90 0.86 13.70
C ALA A 62 14.28 0.74 12.20
N ARG A 63 14.27 -0.48 11.63
CA ARG A 63 14.52 -0.69 10.20
C ARG A 63 13.35 -0.12 9.37
N PRO A 64 13.62 0.46 8.18
CA PRO A 64 12.57 0.89 7.28
C PRO A 64 11.63 -0.27 6.94
N PRO A 65 10.34 0.00 6.66
CA PRO A 65 9.41 -1.03 6.25
C PRO A 65 9.97 -1.83 5.08
N THR A 66 9.87 -3.16 5.18
CA THR A 66 10.38 -4.08 4.18
C THR A 66 9.36 -4.25 3.06
N MET A 67 9.76 -4.84 1.93
CA MET A 67 8.82 -5.16 0.86
C MET A 67 7.70 -6.10 1.32
N TRP A 68 7.94 -6.89 2.39
CA TRP A 68 6.94 -7.76 3.00
C TRP A 68 5.83 -7.02 3.74
N THR A 69 6.05 -5.79 4.20
CA THR A 69 4.97 -4.97 4.76
C THR A 69 4.29 -4.15 3.67
N ILE A 70 5.06 -3.61 2.72
CA ILE A 70 4.54 -2.78 1.63
C ILE A 70 3.67 -3.59 0.66
N GLY A 71 4.08 -4.81 0.30
CA GLY A 71 3.38 -5.66 -0.67
C GLY A 71 1.94 -5.98 -0.29
N PRO A 72 1.67 -6.54 0.91
CA PRO A 72 0.31 -6.79 1.37
C PRO A 72 -0.55 -5.53 1.43
N LEU A 73 0.02 -4.39 1.80
CA LEU A 73 -0.72 -3.13 1.84
C LEU A 73 -1.12 -2.62 0.46
N LEU A 74 -0.22 -2.75 -0.51
CA LEU A 74 -0.56 -2.46 -1.91
C LEU A 74 -1.63 -3.41 -2.41
N ALA A 75 -1.58 -4.70 -2.06
CA ALA A 75 -2.63 -5.65 -2.40
C ALA A 75 -3.98 -5.27 -1.77
N CYS A 76 -4.01 -4.88 -0.50
CA CYS A 76 -5.21 -4.36 0.17
C CYS A 76 -5.74 -3.09 -0.51
N LEU A 77 -4.86 -2.17 -0.91
CA LEU A 77 -5.24 -0.96 -1.63
C LEU A 77 -5.88 -1.29 -2.99
N VAL A 78 -5.34 -2.26 -3.73
CA VAL A 78 -5.91 -2.71 -5.02
C VAL A 78 -7.26 -3.38 -4.82
N LEU A 79 -7.41 -4.23 -3.79
CA LEU A 79 -8.69 -4.84 -3.46
C LEU A 79 -9.73 -3.79 -3.06
N LEU A 80 -9.35 -2.82 -2.23
CA LEU A 80 -10.21 -1.70 -1.85
C LEU A 80 -10.64 -0.90 -3.08
N PHE A 81 -9.70 -0.56 -3.97
CA PHE A 81 -10.00 0.12 -5.23
C PHE A 81 -11.01 -0.68 -6.07
N TYR A 82 -10.81 -1.99 -6.20
CA TYR A 82 -11.68 -2.86 -6.98
C TYR A 82 -13.11 -2.87 -6.43
N GLU A 83 -13.28 -2.99 -5.11
CA GLU A 83 -14.60 -2.99 -4.48
C GLU A 83 -15.29 -1.62 -4.55
N LEU A 84 -14.56 -0.53 -4.28
CA LEU A 84 -15.08 0.84 -4.34
C LEU A 84 -15.45 1.29 -5.75
N SER A 85 -14.88 0.66 -6.77
CA SER A 85 -15.12 1.03 -8.16
C SER A 85 -16.42 0.48 -8.75
N ALA A 86 -17.12 -0.39 -8.01
CA ALA A 86 -18.43 -0.93 -8.41
C ALA A 86 -19.56 -0.26 -7.61
N PRO A 87 -20.64 0.20 -8.26
CA PRO A 87 -21.81 0.67 -7.54
C PRO A 87 -22.45 -0.50 -6.80
N GLY A 88 -23.04 -0.22 -5.64
CA GLY A 88 -23.71 -1.26 -4.86
C GLY A 88 -22.78 -2.13 -4.02
N ALA A 89 -21.56 -1.69 -3.75
CA ALA A 89 -20.64 -2.34 -2.82
C ALA A 89 -21.33 -2.50 -1.44
N GLY A 90 -22.00 -3.63 -1.25
CA GLY A 90 -22.94 -3.86 -0.15
C GLY A 90 -22.23 -4.30 1.13
N VAL A 91 -22.78 -5.34 1.80
CA VAL A 91 -22.20 -5.90 3.03
C VAL A 91 -20.75 -6.37 2.84
N GLN A 92 -20.37 -6.80 1.64
CA GLN A 92 -18.98 -7.13 1.31
C GLN A 92 -18.05 -5.92 1.44
N ALA A 93 -18.51 -4.73 1.04
CA ALA A 93 -17.77 -3.50 1.25
C ALA A 93 -17.60 -3.21 2.73
N CYS A 94 -18.65 -3.37 3.55
CA CYS A 94 -18.57 -3.21 5.01
C CYS A 94 -17.48 -4.10 5.63
N MET A 95 -17.38 -5.36 5.22
CA MET A 95 -16.31 -6.25 5.69
C MET A 95 -14.93 -5.80 5.21
N VAL A 96 -14.80 -5.40 3.94
CA VAL A 96 -13.54 -4.89 3.38
C VAL A 96 -13.11 -3.59 4.06
N TYR A 97 -14.04 -2.68 4.37
CA TYR A 97 -13.76 -1.48 5.15
C TYR A 97 -13.33 -1.81 6.57
N PHE A 98 -14.01 -2.74 7.23
CA PHE A 98 -13.66 -3.11 8.60
C PHE A 98 -12.26 -3.75 8.69
N VAL A 99 -12.01 -4.77 7.86
CA VAL A 99 -10.69 -5.44 7.80
C VAL A 99 -9.63 -4.46 7.32
N GLY A 100 -9.93 -3.67 6.30
CA GLY A 100 -9.05 -2.62 5.79
C GLY A 100 -8.69 -1.58 6.85
N ALA A 101 -9.66 -1.13 7.66
CA ALA A 101 -9.44 -0.19 8.76
C ALA A 101 -8.56 -0.79 9.87
N LEU A 102 -8.75 -2.07 10.22
CA LEU A 102 -7.90 -2.75 11.20
C LEU A 102 -6.45 -2.88 10.70
N ILE A 103 -6.26 -3.28 9.45
CA ILE A 103 -4.93 -3.36 8.81
C ILE A 103 -4.28 -1.98 8.77
N LEU A 104 -5.06 -0.96 8.37
CA LEU A 104 -4.60 0.42 8.32
C LEU A 104 -4.14 0.88 9.70
N TRP A 105 -4.96 0.69 10.74
CA TRP A 105 -4.65 1.06 12.12
C TRP A 105 -3.40 0.36 12.64
N TYR A 106 -3.25 -0.94 12.39
CA TYR A 106 -2.05 -1.69 12.74
C TYR A 106 -0.80 -1.11 12.07
N CYS A 107 -0.89 -0.74 10.78
CA CYS A 107 0.21 -0.16 10.05
C CYS A 107 0.57 1.24 10.54
N VAL A 108 -0.43 2.06 10.89
CA VAL A 108 -0.24 3.37 11.52
C VAL A 108 0.53 3.20 12.83
N ALA A 109 0.05 2.30 13.69
CA ALA A 109 0.68 2.01 14.98
C ALA A 109 2.11 1.49 14.80
N ASP A 110 2.35 0.60 13.83
CA ASP A 110 3.69 0.14 13.49
C ASP A 110 4.58 1.29 13.05
N TRP A 111 4.11 2.14 12.14
CA TRP A 111 4.87 3.28 11.64
C TRP A 111 5.26 4.27 12.74
N PHE A 112 4.33 4.61 13.64
CA PHE A 112 4.64 5.46 14.79
C PHE A 112 5.64 4.80 15.75
N ARG A 113 5.53 3.49 15.99
CA ARG A 113 6.53 2.73 16.77
C ARG A 113 7.92 2.81 16.10
N ARG A 114 8.01 2.63 14.79
CA ARG A 114 9.27 2.75 14.04
C ARG A 114 9.82 4.17 14.07
N LEU A 115 8.96 5.18 13.91
CA LEU A 115 9.36 6.58 13.96
C LEU A 115 9.91 6.95 15.34
N ALA A 116 9.26 6.49 16.42
CA ALA A 116 9.73 6.69 17.79
C ALA A 116 11.11 6.04 18.00
N ALA A 117 11.27 4.77 17.59
CA ALA A 117 12.55 4.07 17.64
C ALA A 117 13.64 4.79 16.82
N CYS A 118 13.30 5.33 15.65
CA CYS A 118 14.22 6.12 14.85
C CYS A 118 14.59 7.46 15.48
N ARG A 119 13.75 8.09 16.31
CA ARG A 119 14.13 9.33 17.01
C ARG A 119 15.18 9.06 18.09
N GLU A 120 15.02 7.97 18.82
CA GLU A 120 16.01 7.51 19.81
C GLU A 120 17.32 7.12 19.14
N ASP A 121 17.25 6.41 18.02
CA ASP A 121 18.44 6.06 17.25
C ASP A 121 19.03 7.23 16.48
N ALA A 122 18.26 8.22 15.99
CA ALA A 122 18.81 9.39 15.28
C ALA A 122 19.73 10.24 16.17
N ALA A 123 19.49 10.25 17.49
CA ALA A 123 20.41 10.83 18.46
C ALA A 123 21.78 10.12 18.47
N ARG A 124 21.82 8.83 18.12
CA ARG A 124 23.04 7.99 18.03
C ARG A 124 23.62 7.94 16.61
N ALA A 125 22.77 7.77 15.60
CA ALA A 125 23.08 7.67 14.17
C ALA A 125 23.51 9.01 13.54
N ALA A 126 23.47 10.11 14.30
CA ALA A 126 24.17 11.34 13.95
C ALA A 126 25.64 11.09 13.55
N MET A 127 26.24 10.04 14.11
CA MET A 127 27.61 9.58 13.83
C MET A 127 27.75 8.71 12.57
N ASP A 128 26.67 8.09 12.06
CA ASP A 128 26.71 7.06 10.98
C ASP A 128 26.11 7.50 9.63
N ARG A 129 25.75 8.79 9.47
CA ARG A 129 24.91 9.34 8.37
C ARG A 129 25.42 9.15 6.94
N ALA A 130 26.63 8.64 6.71
CA ALA A 130 27.21 8.54 5.37
C ALA A 130 26.57 7.45 4.47
N ARG A 131 25.84 6.46 5.01
CA ARG A 131 25.65 5.17 4.30
C ARG A 131 24.27 4.84 3.70
N SER A 132 23.19 5.62 3.83
CA SER A 132 21.89 5.16 3.25
C SER A 132 20.91 6.22 2.75
N ARG A 133 21.27 6.95 1.68
CA ARG A 133 20.28 7.73 0.90
C ARG A 133 19.19 6.86 0.26
N HIS A 134 19.44 5.58 -0.03
CA HIS A 134 18.48 4.70 -0.72
C HIS A 134 17.32 4.17 0.14
N GLY A 135 17.32 4.40 1.47
CA GLY A 135 16.26 3.91 2.37
C GLY A 135 15.13 4.89 2.65
N VAL A 136 15.28 6.16 2.26
CA VAL A 136 14.38 7.24 2.72
C VAL A 136 12.98 7.13 2.11
N TRP A 137 12.85 6.76 0.83
CA TRP A 137 11.55 6.68 0.15
C TRP A 137 10.58 5.67 0.81
N ARG A 138 11.11 4.61 1.44
CA ARG A 138 10.30 3.58 2.10
C ARG A 138 9.52 4.12 3.30
N TRP A 139 10.04 5.16 3.95
CA TRP A 139 9.35 5.84 5.05
C TRP A 139 8.12 6.62 4.60
N PHE A 140 8.14 7.10 3.36
CA PHE A 140 7.03 7.83 2.74
C PHE A 140 6.01 6.93 2.05
N ALA A 141 6.40 5.71 1.67
CA ALA A 141 5.52 4.76 0.99
C ALA A 141 4.27 4.46 1.81
N LEU A 142 4.42 4.24 3.12
CA LEU A 142 3.29 3.91 3.98
C LEU A 142 2.30 5.07 4.12
N PRO A 143 2.69 6.29 4.55
CA PRO A 143 1.78 7.44 4.54
C PRO A 143 1.10 7.68 3.18
N ALA A 144 1.83 7.50 2.07
CA ALA A 144 1.27 7.69 0.74
C ALA A 144 0.16 6.67 0.43
N ILE A 145 0.38 5.39 0.74
CA ILE A 145 -0.64 4.33 0.59
C ILE A 145 -1.86 4.63 1.47
N MET A 146 -1.65 5.09 2.71
CA MET A 146 -2.74 5.44 3.62
C MET A 146 -3.57 6.61 3.09
N MET A 147 -2.92 7.68 2.62
CA MET A 147 -3.59 8.83 2.03
C MET A 147 -4.37 8.44 0.77
N ALA A 148 -3.83 7.55 -0.05
CA ALA A 148 -4.53 7.00 -1.20
C ALA A 148 -5.79 6.22 -0.78
N ALA A 149 -5.69 5.32 0.19
CA ALA A 149 -6.84 4.56 0.71
C ALA A 149 -7.93 5.48 1.28
N LEU A 150 -7.55 6.47 2.09
CA LEU A 150 -8.48 7.44 2.65
C LEU A 150 -9.15 8.28 1.56
N SER A 151 -8.38 8.74 0.56
CA SER A 151 -8.91 9.49 -0.58
C SER A 151 -9.94 8.68 -1.38
N MET A 152 -9.70 7.38 -1.58
CA MET A 152 -10.65 6.49 -2.26
C MET A 152 -11.99 6.40 -1.49
N CYS A 153 -11.96 6.33 -0.16
CA CYS A 153 -13.16 6.24 0.67
C CYS A 153 -13.96 7.54 0.74
N VAL A 154 -13.31 8.70 0.61
CA VAL A 154 -13.97 10.01 0.77
C VAL A 154 -14.51 10.56 -0.55
N VAL A 155 -13.81 10.36 -1.67
CA VAL A 155 -14.09 11.09 -2.93
C VAL A 155 -14.78 10.20 -3.98
N ASN A 156 -14.92 8.90 -3.76
CA ASN A 156 -15.46 7.93 -4.73
C ASN A 156 -14.78 8.00 -6.13
N TRP A 157 -13.55 8.52 -6.21
CA TRP A 157 -12.83 8.62 -7.47
C TRP A 157 -12.55 7.25 -8.15
N PRO A 158 -12.44 6.10 -7.43
CA PRO A 158 -12.32 4.79 -8.10
C PRO A 158 -13.50 4.45 -8.99
N LEU A 159 -14.72 4.77 -8.54
CA LEU A 159 -15.95 4.58 -9.31
C LEU A 159 -15.92 5.44 -10.56
N ARG A 160 -15.62 6.74 -10.40
CA ARG A 160 -15.54 7.69 -11.53
C ARG A 160 -14.46 7.29 -12.54
N LEU A 161 -13.30 6.85 -12.07
CA LEU A 161 -12.21 6.42 -12.95
C LEU A 161 -12.59 5.16 -13.74
N ARG A 162 -13.09 4.12 -13.07
CA ARG A 162 -13.50 2.88 -13.75
C ARG A 162 -14.68 3.11 -14.71
N PHE A 163 -15.60 4.01 -14.35
CA PHE A 163 -16.70 4.41 -15.21
C PHE A 163 -16.19 5.18 -16.43
N ALA A 164 -15.34 6.19 -16.25
CA ALA A 164 -14.76 6.95 -17.35
C ALA A 164 -14.02 6.05 -18.37
N LEU A 165 -13.29 5.05 -17.89
CA LEU A 165 -12.63 4.04 -18.74
C LEU A 165 -13.63 3.14 -19.51
N SER A 166 -14.87 3.01 -19.02
CA SER A 166 -15.93 2.18 -19.62
C SER A 166 -16.99 2.99 -20.35
N GLN A 167 -16.98 4.33 -20.27
CA GLN A 167 -18.06 5.20 -20.73
C GLN A 167 -18.37 5.01 -22.22
N ALA A 168 -17.34 4.99 -23.08
CA ALA A 168 -17.50 4.78 -24.52
C ALA A 168 -18.10 3.39 -24.87
N ALA A 169 -18.00 2.40 -23.97
CA ALA A 169 -18.67 1.11 -24.17
C ALA A 169 -20.16 1.18 -23.81
N PHE A 170 -20.53 1.93 -22.77
CA PHE A 170 -21.93 2.18 -22.43
C PHE A 170 -22.64 3.01 -23.49
N GLU A 171 -22.03 4.09 -23.96
CA GLU A 171 -22.60 4.95 -24.99
C GLU A 171 -22.90 4.20 -26.29
N ARG A 172 -22.00 3.30 -26.72
CA ARG A 172 -22.26 2.43 -27.89
C ARG A 172 -23.49 1.55 -27.70
N VAL A 173 -23.67 0.97 -26.51
CA VAL A 173 -24.84 0.12 -26.22
C VAL A 173 -26.13 0.94 -26.19
N VAL A 174 -26.08 2.19 -25.72
CA VAL A 174 -27.22 3.11 -25.81
C VAL A 174 -27.55 3.44 -27.27
N MET A 175 -26.56 3.79 -28.08
CA MET A 175 -26.75 4.08 -29.52
C MET A 175 -27.31 2.87 -30.28
N ASP A 176 -26.79 1.66 -30.01
CA ASP A 176 -27.28 0.43 -30.63
C ASP A 176 -28.76 0.18 -30.28
N ALA A 177 -29.15 0.45 -29.02
CA ALA A 177 -30.53 0.30 -28.56
C ALA A 177 -31.47 1.34 -29.19
N GLU A 178 -31.02 2.59 -29.36
CA GLU A 178 -31.76 3.63 -30.10
C GLU A 178 -31.95 3.25 -31.58
N GLY A 179 -31.01 2.50 -32.15
CA GLY A 179 -31.12 1.89 -33.48
C GLY A 179 -32.07 0.69 -33.58
N GLY A 180 -32.75 0.30 -32.49
CA GLY A 180 -33.70 -0.80 -32.44
C GLY A 180 -33.11 -2.17 -32.06
N ALA A 181 -31.80 -2.26 -31.83
CA ALA A 181 -31.15 -3.48 -31.37
C ALA A 181 -31.17 -3.53 -29.83
N ALA A 182 -32.34 -3.80 -29.24
CA ALA A 182 -32.50 -3.83 -27.78
C ALA A 182 -31.64 -4.95 -27.15
N PRO A 183 -30.51 -4.64 -26.50
CA PRO A 183 -29.66 -5.66 -25.91
C PRO A 183 -30.26 -6.05 -24.56
N LYS A 184 -30.69 -7.31 -24.41
CA LYS A 184 -31.24 -7.84 -23.17
C LYS A 184 -30.29 -8.85 -22.53
N GLY A 185 -30.27 -8.87 -21.20
CA GLY A 185 -29.57 -9.88 -20.40
C GLY A 185 -28.20 -9.43 -19.86
N SER A 186 -27.53 -10.38 -19.24
CA SER A 186 -26.22 -10.19 -18.60
C SER A 186 -25.10 -10.17 -19.63
N ARG A 187 -24.32 -9.10 -19.65
CA ARG A 187 -23.12 -8.98 -20.48
C ARG A 187 -22.09 -8.07 -19.83
N ARG A 188 -20.84 -8.27 -20.22
CA ARG A 188 -19.75 -7.37 -19.85
C ARG A 188 -19.77 -6.13 -20.75
N ILE A 189 -19.86 -4.94 -20.16
CA ILE A 189 -19.71 -3.64 -20.83
C ILE A 189 -18.49 -2.93 -20.24
N GLY A 190 -17.42 -2.86 -21.03
CA GLY A 190 -16.13 -2.33 -20.56
C GLY A 190 -15.59 -3.13 -19.38
N LEU A 191 -15.42 -2.45 -18.24
CA LEU A 191 -14.95 -3.05 -17.00
C LEU A 191 -16.07 -3.55 -16.09
N TYR A 192 -17.34 -3.46 -16.48
CA TYR A 192 -18.47 -3.86 -15.64
C TYR A 192 -19.19 -5.08 -16.18
N ASP A 193 -19.59 -5.98 -15.27
CA ASP A 193 -20.57 -7.03 -15.56
C ASP A 193 -21.95 -6.47 -15.21
N VAL A 194 -22.79 -6.29 -16.23
CA VAL A 194 -24.08 -5.62 -16.08
C VAL A 194 -25.21 -6.44 -16.68
N ASN A 195 -26.37 -6.40 -16.04
CA ASN A 195 -27.63 -6.90 -16.57
C ASN A 195 -28.41 -5.71 -17.15
N ILE A 196 -28.70 -5.75 -18.45
CA ILE A 196 -29.39 -4.66 -19.11
C ILE A 196 -30.90 -4.87 -18.98
N ARG A 197 -31.57 -3.90 -18.34
CA ARG A 197 -33.03 -3.84 -18.24
C ARG A 197 -33.54 -2.62 -19.01
N GLU A 198 -34.56 -2.85 -19.81
CA GLU A 198 -35.24 -1.81 -20.57
C GLU A 198 -36.39 -1.24 -19.73
N TYR A 199 -36.45 0.09 -19.62
CA TYR A 199 -37.53 0.83 -18.98
C TYR A 199 -38.19 1.75 -20.00
N ALA A 200 -39.39 2.26 -19.68
CA ALA A 200 -40.23 3.02 -20.61
C ALA A 200 -39.50 4.17 -21.33
N ASN A 201 -38.47 4.77 -20.72
CA ASN A 201 -37.74 5.91 -21.27
C ASN A 201 -36.23 5.67 -21.45
N GLY A 202 -35.72 4.43 -21.32
CA GLY A 202 -34.34 4.11 -21.64
C GLY A 202 -33.78 2.87 -20.94
N LEU A 203 -32.46 2.79 -20.83
CA LEU A 203 -31.75 1.60 -20.36
C LEU A 203 -31.21 1.77 -18.95
N PHE A 204 -31.44 0.76 -18.11
CA PHE A 204 -30.81 0.60 -16.82
C PHE A 204 -29.77 -0.50 -16.89
N PHE A 205 -28.55 -0.17 -16.48
CA PHE A 205 -27.43 -1.10 -16.43
C PHE A 205 -27.24 -1.53 -14.99
N GLU A 206 -27.99 -2.56 -14.60
CA GLU A 206 -27.94 -3.15 -13.27
C GLU A 206 -26.58 -3.83 -13.06
N THR A 207 -25.89 -3.50 -11.99
CA THR A 207 -24.65 -4.19 -11.61
C THR A 207 -24.97 -5.31 -10.63
N SER A 208 -24.44 -6.51 -10.87
CA SER A 208 -24.80 -7.72 -10.12
C SER A 208 -24.23 -7.79 -8.69
N ARG A 209 -23.88 -6.65 -8.07
CA ARG A 209 -23.18 -6.59 -6.77
C ARG A 209 -23.99 -6.03 -5.61
N GLY A 210 -25.21 -5.57 -5.85
CA GLY A 210 -26.10 -5.11 -4.79
C GLY A 210 -26.56 -6.26 -3.89
N PHE A 211 -26.29 -6.17 -2.58
CA PHE A 211 -26.75 -7.18 -1.61
C PHE A 211 -28.23 -7.00 -1.22
N LEU A 212 -28.69 -5.75 -1.06
CA LEU A 212 -30.07 -5.42 -0.67
C LEU A 212 -30.82 -4.67 -1.76
N ASP A 213 -30.13 -3.77 -2.47
CA ASP A 213 -30.74 -2.91 -3.47
C ASP A 213 -30.10 -3.13 -4.84
N GLU A 214 -30.94 -3.13 -5.87
CA GLU A 214 -30.52 -3.14 -7.26
C GLU A 214 -29.90 -1.76 -7.57
N MET A 215 -28.58 -1.75 -7.78
CA MET A 215 -27.78 -0.55 -8.05
C MET A 215 -27.21 -0.64 -9.46
N GLY A 216 -27.24 0.47 -10.17
CA GLY A 216 -26.77 0.48 -11.55
C GLY A 216 -26.50 1.86 -12.10
N PHE A 217 -26.22 1.90 -13.40
CA PHE A 217 -26.02 3.12 -14.15
C PHE A 217 -27.23 3.41 -15.02
N VAL A 218 -27.52 4.69 -15.20
CA VAL A 218 -28.54 5.18 -16.14
C VAL A 218 -28.04 6.48 -16.76
N ASN A 219 -28.39 6.69 -18.03
CA ASN A 219 -28.16 7.96 -18.69
C ASN A 219 -29.28 8.94 -18.32
N TRP A 220 -28.93 10.15 -17.88
CA TRP A 220 -29.86 11.14 -17.30
C TRP A 220 -31.04 11.50 -18.21
N SER A 221 -30.87 11.42 -19.54
CA SER A 221 -31.97 11.62 -20.49
C SER A 221 -33.14 10.65 -20.30
N SER A 222 -32.91 9.52 -19.64
CA SER A 222 -33.85 8.40 -19.48
C SER A 222 -34.42 8.19 -18.08
N LEU A 223 -34.11 9.08 -17.13
CA LEU A 223 -34.35 8.82 -15.71
C LEU A 223 -35.83 8.98 -15.30
N PRO A 224 -36.48 7.93 -14.76
CA PRO A 224 -37.81 8.04 -14.17
C PRO A 224 -37.81 8.97 -12.95
N ARG A 225 -38.89 9.75 -12.75
CA ARG A 225 -39.00 10.71 -11.64
C ARG A 225 -38.91 10.09 -10.24
N ASN A 226 -39.22 8.80 -10.10
CA ASN A 226 -39.24 8.09 -8.82
C ASN A 226 -37.87 7.50 -8.42
N TRP A 227 -36.83 7.67 -9.24
CA TRP A 227 -35.51 7.10 -8.95
C TRP A 227 -34.64 8.10 -8.19
N ARG A 228 -33.91 7.58 -7.20
CA ARG A 228 -32.95 8.39 -6.42
C ARG A 228 -31.58 8.31 -7.08
N ALA A 229 -31.12 9.43 -7.62
CA ALA A 229 -29.73 9.58 -8.03
C ALA A 229 -28.83 9.65 -6.79
N LEU A 230 -27.82 8.78 -6.73
CA LEU A 230 -26.87 8.69 -5.64
C LEU A 230 -25.58 9.47 -5.92
N ASP A 231 -25.03 9.35 -7.13
CA ASP A 231 -23.79 10.02 -7.53
C ASP A 231 -23.81 10.37 -9.02
N ASP A 232 -23.08 11.42 -9.38
CA ASP A 232 -22.83 11.83 -10.76
C ASP A 232 -21.45 11.32 -11.16
N VAL A 233 -21.42 10.44 -12.16
CA VAL A 233 -20.18 9.84 -12.67
C VAL A 233 -19.66 10.54 -13.93
N GLY A 234 -20.34 11.60 -14.38
CA GLY A 234 -19.95 12.42 -15.52
C GLY A 234 -20.64 12.04 -16.83
N GLY A 235 -20.58 12.93 -17.83
CA GLY A 235 -21.11 12.65 -19.17
C GLY A 235 -22.63 12.43 -19.24
N GLY A 236 -23.38 12.95 -18.26
CA GLY A 236 -24.82 12.70 -18.13
C GLY A 236 -25.17 11.36 -17.50
N TRP A 237 -24.20 10.59 -17.01
CA TRP A 237 -24.44 9.30 -16.36
C TRP A 237 -24.55 9.44 -14.85
N ARG A 238 -25.50 8.72 -14.24
CA ARG A 238 -25.67 8.69 -12.79
C ARG A 238 -25.74 7.28 -12.25
N VAL A 239 -25.26 7.12 -11.02
CA VAL A 239 -25.53 5.92 -10.22
C VAL A 239 -26.89 6.09 -9.57
N VAL A 240 -27.72 5.07 -9.71
CA VAL A 240 -29.09 5.06 -9.21
C VAL A 240 -29.38 3.79 -8.44
N GLN A 241 -30.26 3.94 -7.46
CA GLN A 241 -30.77 2.85 -6.63
C GLN A 241 -32.25 2.69 -6.93
N THR A 242 -32.66 1.49 -7.32
CA THR A 242 -34.07 1.18 -7.54
C THR A 242 -34.65 0.52 -6.30
N TYR A 243 -35.71 1.09 -5.75
CA TYR A 243 -36.49 0.43 -4.70
C TYR A 243 -37.31 -0.68 -5.36
N ASN A 244 -37.06 -1.92 -4.96
CA ASN A 244 -37.88 -3.04 -5.39
C ASN A 244 -39.23 -2.89 -4.69
N GLU A 245 -40.27 -2.47 -5.42
CA GLU A 245 -41.67 -2.60 -4.99
C GLU A 245 -42.05 -4.09 -5.04
N ARG A 246 -41.47 -4.88 -4.13
CA ARG A 246 -41.88 -6.27 -3.91
C ARG A 246 -43.13 -6.33 -3.03
#